data_AF-A0A3M2FZ20-F1
#
_entry.id   AF-A0A3M2FZ20-F1
#
_cell.length_a   1.000
_cell.length_b   1.000
_cell.length_c   1.000
_cell.angle_alpha   90.00
_cell.angle_beta   90.00
_cell.angle_gamma   90.00
#
_symmetry.space_group_name_H-M   'P 1'
#
loop_
_entity.id
_entity.type
_entity.pdbx_description
1 polymer ?
#
loop_
_entity_poly.entity_id
_entity_poly.type
_entity_poly.pdbx_seq_one_letter_code
_entity_poly.pdbx_strand_id
1 'polypeptide(L)' 'MPHVLVNDNESLESALRRFKRQCERSGYMAEIRKNRYFEKPSERRKRRMNAARRRQRKIQAMDN' A
#
# COMPACT_ATOMS: atom_id res chain seq x y z
N MET A 1 7.46 -8.72 -0.43
CA MET A 1 8.05 -8.38 0.89
C MET A 1 9.04 -7.24 0.68
N PRO A 2 8.94 -6.13 1.43
CA PRO A 2 9.89 -5.03 1.36
C PRO A 2 11.26 -5.49 1.87
N HIS A 3 12.32 -5.14 1.15
CA HIS A 3 13.70 -5.36 1.57
C HIS A 3 14.51 -4.10 1.21
N VAL A 4 15.56 -3.82 1.98
CA VAL A 4 16.49 -2.71 1.74
C VAL A 4 17.89 -3.23 1.95
N LEU A 5 18.75 -3.05 0.95
CA LEU A 5 20.18 -3.30 1.06
C LEU A 5 20.83 -2.09 1.74
N VAL A 6 21.56 -2.34 2.82
CA VAL A 6 22.31 -1.32 3.57
C VAL A 6 23.69 -1.17 2.94
N ASN A 7 24.11 0.07 2.71
CA ASN A 7 25.44 0.35 2.17
C ASN A 7 26.44 0.57 3.31
N ASP A 8 27.73 0.29 3.06
CA ASP A 8 28.80 0.35 4.07
C ASP A 8 28.97 1.73 4.74
N ASN A 9 28.58 2.81 4.06
CA ASN A 9 28.63 4.19 4.56
C ASN A 9 27.27 4.77 4.99
N GLU A 10 26.26 3.91 5.20
CA GLU A 10 24.92 4.35 5.60
C GLU A 10 24.71 4.25 7.11
N SER A 11 24.09 5.28 7.72
CA SER A 11 23.61 5.18 9.09
C SER A 11 22.39 4.26 9.21
N LEU A 12 22.28 3.56 10.34
CA LEU A 12 21.14 2.69 10.64
C LEU A 12 19.79 3.43 10.50
N GLU A 13 19.73 4.69 10.93
CA GLU A 13 18.51 5.50 10.86
C GLU A 13 18.07 5.77 9.41
N SER A 14 19.03 6.03 8.50
CA SER A 14 18.74 6.20 7.07
C SER A 14 18.19 4.90 6.47
N ALA A 15 18.80 3.76 6.78
CA ALA A 15 18.35 2.46 6.30
C ALA A 15 16.92 2.14 6.77
N LEU A 16 16.62 2.38 8.05
CA LEU A 16 15.29 2.20 8.63
C LEU A 16 14.24 3.12 7.98
N ARG A 17 14.60 4.37 7.69
CA ARG A 17 13.70 5.31 7.01
C ARG A 17 13.38 4.86 5.58
N ARG A 18 14.37 4.35 4.83
CA ARG A 18 14.16 3.76 3.49
C ARG A 18 13.27 2.53 3.58
N PHE A 19 13.52 1.65 4.55
CA PHE A 19 12.70 0.46 4.77
C PHE A 19 11.24 0.81 5.09
N LYS A 20 11.01 1.78 5.98
CA LYS A 20 9.66 2.28 6.29
C LYS A 20 8.94 2.79 5.03
N ARG A 21 9.61 3.59 4.20
CA ARG A 21 9.06 4.05 2.91
C ARG A 21 8.77 2.90 1.96
N GLN A 22 9.63 1.89 1.90
CA GLN A 22 9.41 0.68 1.08
C GLN A 22 8.14 -0.07 1.54
N CYS A 23 7.97 -0.25 2.86
CA CYS A 23 6.78 -0.84 3.46
C CYS A 23 5.50 -0.06 3.12
N GLU A 24 5.54 1.27 3.26
CA GLU A 24 4.42 2.15 2.93
C GLU A 24 4.06 2.08 1.44
N ARG A 25 5.07 2.16 0.56
CA ARG A 25 4.89 2.11 -0.90
C ARG A 25 4.37 0.77 -1.38
N SER A 26 4.81 -0.33 -0.77
CA SER A 26 4.34 -1.68 -1.10
C SER A 26 2.86 -1.91 -0.77
N GLY A 27 2.25 -1.06 0.06
CA GLY A 27 0.87 -1.22 0.48
C GLY A 27 0.63 -2.37 1.46
N TYR A 28 1.70 -2.98 2.00
CA TYR A 28 1.63 -4.14 2.90
C TYR A 28 0.74 -3.89 4.12
N MET A 29 0.79 -2.69 4.69
CA MET A 29 -0.07 -2.29 5.81
C MET A 29 -1.56 -2.25 5.45
N ALA A 30 -1.90 -1.93 4.19
CA ALA A 30 -3.28 -1.96 3.71
C ALA A 30 -3.75 -3.41 3.49
N GLU A 31 -2.85 -4.29 3.06
CA GLU A 31 -3.13 -5.71 2.89
C GLU A 31 -3.38 -6.41 4.24
N ILE A 32 -2.54 -6.16 5.25
CA ILE A 32 -2.76 -6.64 6.62
C ILE A 32 -4.13 -6.19 7.13
N ARG A 33 -4.46 -4.91 6.98
CA ARG A 33 -5.76 -4.37 7.42
C ARG A 33 -6.95 -5.00 6.70
N LYS A 34 -6.80 -5.35 5.43
CA LYS A 34 -7.84 -6.03 4.64
C LYS A 34 -8.02 -7.50 5.05
N ASN A 35 -6.93 -8.18 5.40
CA ASN A 35 -6.92 -9.61 5.70
C ASN A 35 -7.09 -9.95 7.19
N ARG A 36 -7.17 -8.94 8.06
CA ARG A 36 -7.30 -9.12 9.52
C ARG A 36 -8.57 -9.86 9.98
N TYR A 37 -9.59 -9.93 9.13
CA TYR A 37 -10.85 -10.64 9.38
C TYR A 37 -11.32 -11.32 8.11
N PHE A 38 -12.14 -12.36 8.26
CA PHE A 38 -12.80 -12.98 7.11
C PHE A 38 -13.79 -12.01 6.48
N GLU A 39 -13.66 -11.80 5.17
CA GLU A 39 -14.57 -11.00 4.38
C GLU A 39 -15.30 -11.89 3.39
N LYS A 40 -16.64 -11.88 3.45
CA LYS A 40 -17.48 -12.65 2.52
C LYS A 40 -17.12 -12.33 1.06
N PRO A 41 -17.20 -13.29 0.13
CA PRO A 41 -16.87 -13.06 -1.27
C PRO A 41 -17.64 -11.90 -1.92
N SER A 42 -18.90 -11.68 -1.53
CA SER A 42 -19.74 -10.56 -1.99
C SER A 42 -19.18 -9.20 -1.56
N GLU A 43 -18.85 -9.04 -0.28
CA GLU A 43 -18.27 -7.81 0.27
C GLU A 43 -16.89 -7.54 -0.34
N ARG A 44 -16.10 -8.59 -0.56
CA ARG A 44 -14.81 -8.48 -1.27
C ARG A 44 -14.97 -7.94 -2.69
N ARG A 45 -15.97 -8.41 -3.44
CA ARG A 45 -16.31 -7.89 -4.78
C ARG A 45 -16.76 -6.43 -4.71
N LYS A 46 -17.66 -6.10 -3.77
CA LYS A 46 -18.16 -4.73 -3.55
C LYS A 46 -17.05 -3.74 -3.23
N ARG A 47 -16.14 -4.08 -2.31
CA ARG A 47 -14.98 -3.26 -1.96
C ARG A 47 -14.04 -3.03 -3.15
N ARG A 48 -13.79 -4.06 -3.98
CA ARG A 48 -12.96 -3.93 -5.20
C ARG A 48 -13.58 -2.95 -6.21
N MET A 49 -14.89 -3.05 -6.46
CA MET A 49 -15.60 -2.14 -7.35
C MET A 49 -15.57 -0.69 -6.84
N ASN A 50 -15.82 -0.50 -5.54
CA ASN A 50 -15.78 0.83 -4.94
C ASN A 50 -14.38 1.46 -5.01
N ALA A 51 -13.32 0.67 -4.79
CA ALA A 51 -11.95 1.13 -4.93
C ALA A 51 -11.63 1.57 -6.38
N ALA A 52 -12.09 0.80 -7.38
CA ALA A 52 -11.91 1.15 -8.79
C ALA A 52 -12.65 2.45 -9.15
N ARG A 53 -13.92 2.60 -8.73
CA ARG A 53 -14.70 3.83 -8.93
C ARG A 53 -14.04 5.05 -8.29
N ARG A 54 -13.51 4.89 -7.07
CA ARG A 54 -12.75 5.96 -6.39
C ARG A 54 -11.49 6.35 -7.14
N ARG A 55 -10.76 5.39 -7.72
CA ARG A 55 -9.58 5.67 -8.57
C ARG A 55 -9.97 6.43 -9.83
N GLN A 56 -11.03 6.00 -10.51
CA GLN A 56 -11.51 6.66 -11.73
C GLN A 56 -11.88 8.13 -11.49
N ARG A 57 -12.62 8.40 -10.40
CA ARG A 57 -12.98 9.77 -10.01
C ARG A 57 -11.77 10.66 -9.74
N LYS A 58 -10.69 10.10 -9.18
CA LYS A 58 -9.45 10.85 -8.96
C LYS A 58 -8.75 11.21 -10.28
N ILE A 59 -8.71 10.28 -11.23
CA ILE A 59 -8.12 10.53 -12.56
C ILE A 59 -8.91 11.63 -13.27
N GLN A 60 -10.24 11.51 -13.33
CA GLN A 60 -11.10 12.51 -13.95
C GLN A 60 -10.99 13.90 -13.30
N ALA A 61 -10.75 13.98 -11.99
CA ALA A 61 -10.55 15.26 -11.31
C ALA A 61 -9.15 15.87 -11.53
N MET A 62 -8.19 15.10 -12.04
CA MET A 62 -6.86 15.60 -12.42
C MET A 62 -6.81 16.07 -13.87
N ASP A 63 -7.71 15.55 -14.72
CA ASP A 63 -7.81 15.90 -16.14
C ASP A 63 -8.66 17.16 -16.42
N ASN A 64 -9.33 17.71 -15.39
CA ASN A 64 -10.16 18.92 -15.47
C ASN A 64 -9.50 20.12 -14.79
#